data_AF-A0A6C0LFZ9-F1
#
_entry.id   AF-A0A6C0LFZ9-F1
#
_cell.length_a   1.000
_cell.length_b   1.000
_cell.length_c   1.000
_cell.angle_alpha   90.00
_cell.angle_beta   90.00
_cell.angle_gamma   90.00
#
_symmetry.space_group_name_H-M   'P 1'
#
loop_
_entity.id
_entity.type
_entity.pdbx_description
1 polymer ?
#
loop_
_entity_poly.entity_id
_entity_poly.type
_entity_poly.pdbx_seq_one_letter_code
_entity_poly.pdbx_strand_id
1 'polypeptide(L)'
;MFMKLRDWIDETKLNYDFLSGNKNAIELLKKSPDKIDWNTLSRNPGAIELLKDNQYKINWSNLSYNLAAIELLKKNPKKINWNQLSRNPGAIELLKENPKKINWSKLSYNLAAIELLRNNQDKINWINLSRNENAIELLKENKHKIDWYELSTNENSEAIELLKDNQDKIDWINLSRNENAIELLKENKHKIDWDELSRNENPEAIELLKDNQDKIDWDGFSLNPSIFIYDYEKIKKNFEELGEEIIAKALHPKRIFRLIEEYGEDEIYNIYFDDD
;
A
#
# COMPACT_ATOMS: atom_id res chain seq x y z
N MET A 1 15.56 -9.03 -14.38
CA MET A 1 16.14 -7.75 -14.85
C MET A 1 17.64 -7.82 -14.61
N PHE A 2 18.47 -7.61 -15.63
CA PHE A 2 19.93 -7.57 -15.47
C PHE A 2 20.30 -6.22 -14.84
N MET A 3 20.15 -6.14 -13.51
CA MET A 3 20.33 -4.90 -12.78
C MET A 3 21.76 -4.83 -12.26
N LYS A 4 22.42 -3.74 -12.62
CA LYS A 4 23.64 -3.27 -11.97
C LYS A 4 23.34 -1.91 -11.35
N LEU A 5 24.13 -1.53 -10.35
CA LEU A 5 24.15 -0.13 -9.93
C LEU A 5 24.46 0.74 -11.15
N ARG A 6 23.80 1.91 -11.24
CA ARG A 6 24.16 2.89 -12.25
C ARG A 6 25.60 3.32 -11.97
N ASP A 7 26.35 3.60 -13.03
CA ASP A 7 27.80 3.79 -12.95
C ASP A 7 28.22 5.01 -12.09
N TRP A 8 27.28 5.91 -11.74
CA TRP A 8 27.50 7.06 -10.85
C TRP A 8 27.12 6.80 -9.38
N ILE A 9 26.55 5.63 -9.05
CA ILE A 9 26.17 5.30 -7.68
C ILE A 9 27.40 4.83 -6.91
N ASP A 10 27.78 5.61 -5.91
CA ASP A 10 28.80 5.22 -4.94
C ASP A 10 28.24 4.16 -3.99
N GLU A 11 28.65 2.90 -4.19
CA GLU A 11 28.23 1.76 -3.39
C GLU A 11 28.52 1.95 -1.89
N THR A 12 29.56 2.71 -1.54
CA THR A 12 29.93 2.95 -0.13
C THR A 12 28.89 3.77 0.63
N LYS A 13 28.01 4.48 -0.09
CA LYS A 13 26.92 5.27 0.48
C LYS A 13 25.61 4.50 0.59
N LEU A 14 25.55 3.25 0.14
CA LEU A 14 24.33 2.46 0.18
C LEU A 14 24.14 1.79 1.55
N ASN A 15 22.92 1.90 2.08
CA ASN A 15 22.53 1.16 3.28
C ASN A 15 22.12 -0.27 2.89
N TYR A 16 22.91 -1.23 3.36
CA TYR A 16 22.76 -2.64 3.03
C TYR A 16 21.56 -3.34 3.69
N ASP A 17 21.06 -2.83 4.82
CA ASP A 17 19.84 -3.33 5.45
C ASP A 17 18.64 -3.04 4.54
N PHE A 18 18.56 -1.84 3.97
CA PHE A 18 17.52 -1.49 3.00
C PHE A 18 17.71 -2.18 1.64
N LEU A 19 18.96 -2.41 1.20
CA LEU A 19 19.21 -3.22 0.00
C LEU A 19 18.69 -4.65 0.16
N SER A 20 18.74 -5.21 1.37
CA SER A 20 18.23 -6.57 1.65
C SER A 20 16.74 -6.72 1.34
N GLY A 21 15.96 -5.64 1.43
CA GLY A 21 14.54 -5.61 1.04
C GLY A 21 14.31 -5.39 -0.46
N ASN A 22 15.33 -5.00 -1.22
CA ASN A 22 15.20 -4.66 -2.63
C ASN A 22 15.33 -5.92 -3.52
N LYS A 23 14.25 -6.30 -4.21
CA LYS A 23 14.22 -7.47 -5.11
C LYS A 23 15.26 -7.43 -6.24
N ASN A 24 15.79 -6.26 -6.55
CA ASN A 24 16.76 -6.03 -7.60
C ASN A 24 18.22 -6.00 -7.11
N ALA A 25 18.44 -5.98 -5.79
CA ALA A 25 19.78 -5.90 -5.19
C ALA A 25 20.44 -7.27 -4.97
N ILE A 26 19.79 -8.38 -5.33
CA ILE A 26 20.24 -9.74 -4.97
C ILE A 26 21.67 -10.04 -5.47
N GLU A 27 21.99 -9.68 -6.71
CA GLU A 27 23.34 -9.89 -7.25
C GLU A 27 24.41 -9.01 -6.60
N LEU A 28 24.03 -7.83 -6.09
CA LEU A 28 24.92 -6.98 -5.30
C LEU A 28 25.15 -7.57 -3.91
N LEU A 29 24.07 -8.01 -3.24
CA LEU A 29 24.13 -8.62 -1.91
C LEU A 29 24.98 -9.89 -1.89
N LYS A 30 24.94 -10.70 -2.95
CA LYS A 30 25.81 -11.89 -3.11
C LYS A 30 27.31 -11.56 -3.04
N LYS A 31 27.73 -10.35 -3.42
CA LYS A 31 29.13 -9.90 -3.38
C LYS A 31 29.58 -9.46 -1.98
N SER A 32 28.63 -9.17 -1.09
CA SER A 32 28.87 -8.63 0.25
C SER A 32 28.03 -9.38 1.30
N PRO A 33 28.23 -10.69 1.49
CA PRO A 33 27.35 -11.53 2.31
C PRO A 33 27.31 -11.13 3.79
N ASP A 34 28.38 -10.51 4.29
CA ASP A 34 28.49 -10.05 5.68
C ASP A 34 27.63 -8.82 5.99
N LYS A 35 27.14 -8.13 4.94
CA LYS A 35 26.29 -6.94 5.07
C LYS A 35 24.80 -7.25 4.89
N ILE A 36 24.44 -8.52 4.68
CA ILE A 36 23.04 -8.91 4.45
C ILE A 36 22.28 -8.88 5.78
N ASP A 37 21.20 -8.10 5.84
CA ASP A 37 20.17 -8.26 6.87
C ASP A 37 19.25 -9.43 6.45
N TRP A 38 19.50 -10.58 7.07
CA TRP A 38 18.76 -11.81 6.79
C TRP A 38 17.31 -11.77 7.23
N ASN A 39 16.95 -10.91 8.19
CA ASN A 39 15.54 -10.72 8.59
C ASN A 39 14.78 -10.06 7.44
N THR A 40 15.30 -8.94 6.93
CA THR A 40 14.69 -8.20 5.81
C THR A 40 14.74 -9.02 4.52
N LEU A 41 15.87 -9.68 4.23
CA LEU A 41 16.03 -10.53 3.06
C LEU A 41 15.01 -11.69 3.05
N SER A 42 14.67 -12.26 4.20
CA SER A 42 13.68 -13.35 4.29
C SER A 42 12.28 -12.93 3.79
N ARG A 43 11.95 -11.63 3.82
CA ARG A 43 10.69 -11.10 3.25
C ARG A 43 10.79 -10.78 1.76
N ASN A 44 11.99 -10.75 1.19
CA ASN A 44 12.24 -10.31 -0.17
C ASN A 44 11.88 -11.42 -1.19
N PRO A 45 10.91 -11.20 -2.09
CA PRO A 45 10.49 -12.22 -3.06
C PRO A 45 11.55 -12.53 -4.12
N GLY A 46 12.52 -11.64 -4.36
CA GLY A 46 13.65 -11.88 -5.25
C GLY A 46 14.75 -12.76 -4.65
N ALA A 47 14.74 -12.98 -3.33
CA ALA A 47 15.83 -13.62 -2.61
C ALA A 47 15.70 -15.15 -2.45
N ILE A 48 14.68 -15.79 -3.03
CA ILE A 48 14.35 -17.20 -2.76
C ILE A 48 15.52 -18.15 -3.01
N GLU A 49 16.26 -18.01 -4.12
CA GLU A 49 17.41 -18.87 -4.39
C GLU A 49 18.55 -18.64 -3.38
N LEU A 50 18.85 -17.38 -3.05
CA LEU A 50 19.86 -17.06 -2.04
C LEU A 50 19.50 -17.61 -0.65
N LEU A 51 18.21 -17.60 -0.30
CA LEU A 51 17.70 -18.16 0.96
C LEU A 51 17.79 -19.69 0.98
N LYS A 52 17.54 -20.37 -0.15
CA LYS A 52 17.69 -21.84 -0.27
C LYS A 52 19.12 -22.29 0.04
N ASP A 53 20.11 -21.52 -0.39
CA ASP A 53 21.53 -21.81 -0.15
C ASP A 53 21.98 -21.48 1.28
N ASN A 54 21.17 -20.72 2.04
CA ASN A 54 21.54 -20.17 3.35
C ASN A 54 20.47 -20.41 4.43
N GLN A 55 19.88 -21.60 4.47
CA GLN A 55 18.70 -21.89 5.31
C GLN A 55 18.88 -21.62 6.82
N TYR A 56 20.10 -21.73 7.33
CA TYR A 56 20.41 -21.47 8.75
C TYR A 56 20.29 -19.98 9.12
N LYS A 57 20.30 -19.07 8.14
CA LYS A 57 20.15 -17.63 8.34
C LYS A 57 18.72 -17.14 8.15
N ILE A 58 17.82 -17.99 7.65
CA ILE A 58 16.43 -17.61 7.36
C ILE A 58 15.69 -17.22 8.65
N ASN A 59 15.07 -16.05 8.63
CA ASN A 59 13.99 -15.73 9.55
C ASN A 59 12.69 -16.34 9.01
N TRP A 60 12.31 -17.49 9.55
CA TRP A 60 11.17 -18.26 9.06
C TRP A 60 9.82 -17.59 9.30
N SER A 61 9.72 -16.69 10.28
CA SER A 61 8.52 -15.86 10.48
C SER A 61 8.32 -14.91 9.30
N ASN A 62 9.38 -14.20 8.94
CA ASN A 62 9.39 -13.29 7.80
C ASN A 62 9.22 -14.03 6.46
N LEU A 63 9.86 -15.18 6.30
CA LEU A 63 9.70 -16.03 5.13
C LEU A 63 8.26 -16.52 4.96
N SER A 64 7.55 -16.81 6.06
CA SER A 64 6.16 -17.27 6.00
C SER A 64 5.20 -16.20 5.44
N TYR A 65 5.56 -14.92 5.51
CA TYR A 65 4.81 -13.83 4.87
C TYR A 65 5.25 -13.55 3.42
N ASN A 66 6.37 -14.13 2.97
CA ASN A 66 6.90 -13.91 1.63
C ASN A 66 6.08 -14.67 0.57
N LEU A 67 5.45 -13.94 -0.35
CA LEU A 67 4.59 -14.49 -1.40
C LEU A 67 5.30 -15.51 -2.29
N ALA A 68 6.60 -15.32 -2.54
CA ALA A 68 7.39 -16.19 -3.41
C ALA A 68 7.94 -17.44 -2.69
N ALA A 69 7.75 -17.56 -1.37
CA ALA A 69 8.42 -18.59 -0.56
C ALA A 69 7.60 -19.88 -0.32
N ILE A 70 6.40 -20.00 -0.89
CA ILE A 70 5.48 -21.13 -0.63
C ILE A 70 6.15 -22.49 -0.84
N GLU A 71 6.88 -22.67 -1.94
CA GLU A 71 7.55 -23.94 -2.24
C GLU A 71 8.73 -24.24 -1.28
N LEU A 72 9.41 -23.21 -0.78
CA LEU A 72 10.46 -23.38 0.24
C LEU A 72 9.85 -23.72 1.61
N LEU A 73 8.70 -23.13 1.93
CA LEU A 73 7.95 -23.41 3.15
C LEU A 73 7.38 -24.84 3.16
N LYS A 74 6.82 -25.31 2.03
CA LYS A 74 6.34 -26.69 1.86
C LYS A 74 7.44 -27.74 2.11
N LYS A 75 8.68 -27.45 1.70
CA LYS A 75 9.85 -28.32 1.98
C LYS A 75 10.28 -28.31 3.45
N ASN A 76 9.82 -27.32 4.24
CA ASN A 76 10.23 -27.10 5.63
C ASN A 76 9.02 -26.90 6.56
N PRO A 77 8.08 -27.86 6.64
CA PRO A 77 6.79 -27.65 7.30
C PRO A 77 6.90 -27.35 8.80
N LYS A 78 7.95 -27.86 9.47
CA LYS A 78 8.22 -27.61 10.90
C LYS A 78 8.69 -26.18 11.19
N LYS A 79 9.07 -25.42 10.16
CA LYS A 79 9.57 -24.05 10.30
C LYS A 79 8.52 -22.99 9.98
N ILE A 80 7.37 -23.39 9.43
CA ILE A 80 6.30 -22.47 9.04
C ILE A 80 5.76 -21.74 10.26
N ASN A 81 5.79 -20.41 10.22
CA ASN A 81 5.01 -19.57 11.12
C ASN A 81 3.60 -19.40 10.55
N TRP A 82 2.67 -20.23 11.03
CA TRP A 82 1.30 -20.26 10.52
C TRP A 82 0.50 -18.97 10.76
N ASN A 83 0.88 -18.17 11.77
CA ASN A 83 0.27 -16.85 11.99
C ASN A 83 0.61 -15.89 10.84
N GLN A 84 1.89 -15.86 10.42
CA GLN A 84 2.34 -15.02 9.31
C GLN A 84 1.86 -15.58 7.97
N LEU A 85 1.88 -16.91 7.81
CA LEU A 85 1.37 -17.58 6.62
C LEU A 85 -0.11 -17.29 6.38
N SER A 86 -0.93 -17.24 7.44
CA SER A 86 -2.37 -16.94 7.30
C SER A 86 -2.64 -15.54 6.72
N ARG A 87 -1.71 -14.60 6.87
CA ARG A 87 -1.78 -13.26 6.26
C ARG A 87 -1.18 -13.22 4.84
N ASN A 88 -0.50 -14.28 4.39
CA ASN A 88 0.18 -14.32 3.10
C ASN A 88 -0.83 -14.61 1.97
N PRO A 89 -1.06 -13.70 1.01
CA PRO A 89 -2.03 -13.91 -0.06
C PRO A 89 -1.62 -15.04 -1.03
N GLY A 90 -0.35 -15.40 -1.10
CA GLY A 90 0.13 -16.53 -1.90
C GLY A 90 -0.08 -17.90 -1.25
N ALA A 91 -0.53 -17.95 0.01
CA ALA A 91 -0.57 -19.18 0.80
C ALA A 91 -1.94 -19.86 0.89
N ILE A 92 -2.97 -19.38 0.18
CA ILE A 92 -4.35 -19.85 0.31
C ILE A 92 -4.48 -21.36 0.14
N GLU A 93 -3.86 -21.95 -0.89
CA GLU A 93 -3.92 -23.39 -1.12
C GLU A 93 -3.23 -24.20 -0.01
N LEU A 94 -2.07 -23.75 0.47
CA LEU A 94 -1.37 -24.39 1.59
C LEU A 94 -2.18 -24.31 2.89
N LEU A 95 -2.93 -23.23 3.10
CA LEU A 95 -3.83 -23.05 4.24
C LEU A 95 -5.04 -23.99 4.13
N LYS A 96 -5.64 -24.13 2.94
CA LYS A 96 -6.74 -25.09 2.68
C LYS A 96 -6.34 -26.53 2.98
N GLU A 97 -5.10 -26.92 2.66
CA GLU A 97 -4.54 -28.24 2.99
C GLU A 97 -4.32 -28.44 4.50
N ASN A 98 -4.25 -27.37 5.29
CA ASN A 98 -3.87 -27.39 6.71
C ASN A 98 -4.86 -26.61 7.60
N PRO A 99 -6.16 -26.93 7.60
CA PRO A 99 -7.20 -26.09 8.21
C PRO A 99 -7.03 -25.90 9.73
N LYS A 100 -6.45 -26.89 10.43
CA LYS A 100 -6.19 -26.82 11.88
C LYS A 100 -5.06 -25.85 12.25
N LYS A 101 -4.28 -25.38 11.28
CA LYS A 101 -3.15 -24.46 11.48
C LYS A 101 -3.50 -23.02 11.14
N ILE A 102 -4.65 -22.78 10.52
CA ILE A 102 -5.07 -21.45 10.11
C ILE A 102 -5.26 -20.57 11.36
N ASN A 103 -4.59 -19.42 11.37
CA ASN A 103 -4.94 -18.33 12.26
C ASN A 103 -6.03 -17.50 11.59
N TRP A 104 -7.29 -17.76 11.96
CA TRP A 104 -8.46 -17.13 11.32
C TRP A 104 -8.51 -15.62 11.51
N SER A 105 -8.01 -15.11 12.64
CA SER A 105 -7.88 -13.67 12.86
C SER A 105 -6.92 -13.03 11.84
N LYS A 106 -5.75 -13.65 11.58
CA LYS A 106 -4.81 -13.15 10.56
C LYS A 106 -5.33 -13.39 9.14
N LEU A 107 -6.08 -14.47 8.92
CA LEU A 107 -6.71 -14.76 7.63
C LEU A 107 -7.80 -13.74 7.27
N SER A 108 -8.56 -13.23 8.24
CA SER A 108 -9.57 -12.20 8.00
C SER A 108 -9.00 -10.90 7.40
N TYR A 109 -7.72 -10.60 7.63
CA TYR A 109 -6.99 -9.49 6.96
C TYR A 109 -6.40 -9.85 5.59
N ASN A 110 -6.44 -11.12 5.18
CA ASN A 110 -5.82 -11.57 3.95
C ASN A 110 -6.76 -11.28 2.76
N LEU A 111 -6.34 -10.36 1.89
CA LEU A 111 -7.11 -9.90 0.73
C LEU A 111 -7.44 -11.03 -0.26
N ALA A 112 -6.66 -12.12 -0.28
CA ALA A 112 -6.89 -13.28 -1.17
C ALA A 112 -7.77 -14.37 -0.51
N ALA A 113 -8.17 -14.22 0.74
CA ALA A 113 -8.83 -15.28 1.51
C ALA A 113 -10.37 -15.22 1.52
N ILE A 114 -10.98 -14.30 0.77
CA ILE A 114 -12.43 -14.03 0.84
C ILE A 114 -13.28 -15.29 0.62
N GLU A 115 -12.95 -16.12 -0.36
CA GLU A 115 -13.67 -17.38 -0.62
C GLU A 115 -13.55 -18.36 0.56
N LEU A 116 -12.35 -18.51 1.12
CA LEU A 116 -12.11 -19.40 2.26
C LEU A 116 -12.86 -18.92 3.52
N LEU A 117 -12.91 -17.61 3.74
CA LEU A 117 -13.64 -16.97 4.83
C LEU A 117 -15.16 -17.14 4.64
N ARG A 118 -15.67 -16.92 3.42
CA ARG A 118 -17.09 -17.11 3.06
C ARG A 118 -17.58 -18.53 3.35
N ASN A 119 -16.72 -19.53 3.16
CA ASN A 119 -17.00 -20.94 3.47
C ASN A 119 -16.84 -21.32 4.96
N ASN A 120 -16.36 -20.40 5.81
CA ASN A 120 -16.06 -20.64 7.23
C ASN A 120 -16.47 -19.43 8.10
N GLN A 121 -17.69 -18.93 7.92
CA GLN A 121 -18.13 -17.67 8.53
C GLN A 121 -18.12 -17.67 10.06
N ASP A 122 -18.23 -18.85 10.68
CA ASP A 122 -18.16 -19.05 12.14
C ASP A 122 -16.78 -18.72 12.72
N LYS A 123 -15.73 -18.69 11.90
CA LYS A 123 -14.34 -18.45 12.32
C LYS A 123 -13.84 -17.06 12.00
N ILE A 124 -14.61 -16.28 11.26
CA ILE A 124 -14.22 -14.93 10.83
C ILE A 124 -14.02 -14.05 12.07
N ASN A 125 -12.88 -13.37 12.12
CA ASN A 125 -12.72 -12.20 12.97
C ASN A 125 -13.27 -10.99 12.21
N TRP A 126 -14.46 -10.52 12.59
CA TRP A 126 -15.19 -9.48 11.86
C TRP A 126 -14.57 -8.09 12.00
N ILE A 127 -13.89 -7.80 13.11
CA ILE A 127 -13.08 -6.58 13.30
C ILE A 127 -12.03 -6.50 12.18
N ASN A 128 -11.24 -7.57 12.03
CA ASN A 128 -10.20 -7.63 11.01
C ASN A 128 -10.76 -7.67 9.58
N LEU A 129 -11.94 -8.27 9.40
CA LEU A 129 -12.61 -8.34 8.11
C LEU A 129 -13.17 -6.98 7.68
N SER A 130 -13.66 -6.16 8.62
CA SER A 130 -14.17 -4.81 8.33
C SER A 130 -13.14 -3.90 7.67
N ARG A 131 -11.86 -4.09 7.98
CA ARG A 131 -10.73 -3.37 7.36
C ARG A 131 -10.17 -4.07 6.11
N ASN A 132 -10.69 -5.23 5.73
CA ASN A 132 -10.28 -5.92 4.51
C ASN A 132 -11.00 -5.33 3.30
N GLU A 133 -10.26 -4.61 2.46
CA GLU A 133 -10.79 -3.92 1.26
C GLU A 133 -11.46 -4.87 0.26
N ASN A 134 -11.09 -6.16 0.22
CA ASN A 134 -11.72 -7.13 -0.67
C ASN A 134 -12.97 -7.81 -0.06
N ALA A 135 -13.34 -7.48 1.18
CA ALA A 135 -14.40 -8.16 1.92
C ALA A 135 -15.76 -7.44 1.88
N ILE A 136 -15.89 -6.33 1.16
CA ILE A 136 -17.10 -5.47 1.22
C ILE A 136 -18.39 -6.25 0.92
N GLU A 137 -18.39 -7.10 -0.10
CA GLU A 137 -19.56 -7.93 -0.42
C GLU A 137 -19.94 -8.89 0.73
N LEU A 138 -18.96 -9.51 1.37
CA LEU A 138 -19.20 -10.39 2.52
C LEU A 138 -19.71 -9.62 3.75
N LEU A 139 -19.25 -8.38 3.93
CA LEU A 139 -19.72 -7.46 4.97
C LEU A 139 -21.17 -7.01 4.70
N LYS A 140 -21.53 -6.68 3.45
CA LYS A 140 -22.89 -6.33 3.03
C LYS A 140 -23.89 -7.46 3.26
N GLU A 141 -23.48 -8.71 3.08
CA GLU A 141 -24.30 -9.90 3.41
C GLU A 141 -24.48 -10.10 4.93
N ASN A 142 -23.59 -9.54 5.74
CA ASN A 142 -23.52 -9.74 7.19
C ASN A 142 -23.52 -8.41 7.97
N LYS A 143 -24.37 -7.45 7.59
CA LYS A 143 -24.34 -6.07 8.12
C LYS A 143 -24.29 -5.94 9.65
N HIS A 144 -24.93 -6.86 10.37
CA HIS A 144 -24.97 -6.87 11.84
C HIS A 144 -23.64 -7.25 12.51
N LYS A 145 -22.65 -7.72 11.74
CA LYS A 145 -21.32 -8.10 12.23
C LYS A 145 -20.23 -7.09 11.87
N ILE A 146 -20.57 -6.06 11.09
CA ILE A 146 -19.63 -5.01 10.71
C ILE A 146 -19.15 -4.31 11.97
N ASP A 147 -17.85 -4.32 12.17
CA ASP A 147 -17.18 -3.37 13.03
C ASP A 147 -17.03 -2.05 12.27
N TRP A 148 -17.80 -1.03 12.67
CA TRP A 148 -17.87 0.25 11.97
C TRP A 148 -16.63 1.12 12.22
N TYR A 149 -15.97 0.94 13.36
CA TYR A 149 -14.71 1.63 13.68
C TYR A 149 -13.61 1.23 12.68
N GLU A 150 -13.46 -0.08 12.42
CA GLU A 150 -12.51 -0.58 11.43
C GLU A 150 -12.97 -0.30 9.99
N LEU A 151 -14.28 -0.33 9.70
CA LEU A 151 -14.81 0.00 8.37
C LEU A 151 -14.50 1.47 8.00
N SER A 152 -14.52 2.40 8.96
CA SER A 152 -14.13 3.80 8.73
C SER A 152 -12.68 3.97 8.26
N THR A 153 -11.81 2.99 8.53
CA THR A 153 -10.42 2.95 8.00
C THR A 153 -10.28 2.21 6.67
N ASN A 154 -11.37 1.63 6.15
CA ASN A 154 -11.34 0.85 4.92
C ASN A 154 -11.38 1.79 3.72
N GLU A 155 -10.33 1.73 2.89
CA GLU A 155 -10.13 2.61 1.74
C GLU A 155 -10.89 2.14 0.49
N ASN A 156 -11.60 1.01 0.52
CA ASN A 156 -12.45 0.59 -0.60
C ASN A 156 -13.61 1.58 -0.80
N SER A 157 -13.84 2.05 -2.03
CA SER A 157 -14.91 3.01 -2.36
C SER A 157 -16.30 2.50 -1.97
N GLU A 158 -16.58 1.21 -2.09
CA GLU A 158 -17.85 0.62 -1.67
C GLU A 158 -18.02 0.57 -0.14
N ALA A 159 -16.93 0.61 0.63
CA ALA A 159 -16.99 0.80 2.08
C ALA A 159 -17.47 2.23 2.41
N ILE A 160 -16.97 3.23 1.67
CA ILE A 160 -17.39 4.62 1.82
C ILE A 160 -18.88 4.78 1.52
N GLU A 161 -19.39 4.15 0.46
CA GLU A 161 -20.84 4.14 0.17
C GLU A 161 -21.65 3.50 1.30
N LEU A 162 -21.16 2.40 1.89
CA LEU A 162 -21.83 1.78 3.03
C LEU A 162 -21.84 2.69 4.27
N LEU A 163 -20.78 3.48 4.48
CA LEU A 163 -20.68 4.47 5.54
C LEU A 163 -21.63 5.66 5.30
N LYS A 164 -21.76 6.13 4.05
CA LYS A 164 -22.72 7.18 3.66
C LYS A 164 -24.16 6.81 4.04
N ASP A 165 -24.54 5.55 3.86
CA ASP A 165 -25.86 5.03 4.25
C ASP A 165 -26.04 4.85 5.77
N ASN A 166 -24.97 4.95 6.57
CA ASN A 166 -24.96 4.64 8.01
C ASN A 166 -24.16 5.69 8.80
N GLN A 167 -24.38 6.97 8.54
CA GLN A 167 -23.56 8.05 9.10
C GLN A 167 -23.53 8.13 10.63
N ASP A 168 -24.53 7.56 11.30
CA ASP A 168 -24.62 7.48 12.77
C ASP A 168 -23.59 6.52 13.39
N LYS A 169 -23.02 5.62 12.58
CA LYS A 169 -22.05 4.61 13.02
C LYS A 169 -20.61 4.92 12.66
N ILE A 170 -20.40 5.96 11.87
CA ILE A 170 -19.07 6.36 11.40
C ILE A 170 -18.21 6.76 12.59
N ASP A 171 -17.01 6.20 12.67
CA ASP A 171 -15.93 6.77 13.47
C ASP A 171 -15.28 7.90 12.65
N TRP A 172 -15.61 9.14 12.99
CA TRP A 172 -15.19 10.31 12.21
C TRP A 172 -13.70 10.64 12.37
N ILE A 173 -13.07 10.18 13.46
CA ILE A 173 -11.63 10.33 13.70
C ILE A 173 -10.87 9.50 12.66
N ASN A 174 -11.19 8.21 12.55
CA ASN A 174 -10.62 7.31 11.55
C ASN A 174 -10.98 7.74 10.12
N LEU A 175 -12.24 8.16 9.90
CA LEU A 175 -12.68 8.60 8.58
C LEU A 175 -11.95 9.86 8.12
N SER A 176 -11.64 10.80 9.02
CA SER A 176 -10.87 12.01 8.71
C SER A 176 -9.50 11.72 8.10
N ARG A 177 -8.88 10.58 8.44
CA ARG A 177 -7.60 10.15 7.87
C ARG A 177 -7.75 9.34 6.57
N ASN A 178 -8.93 8.82 6.28
CA ASN A 178 -9.20 7.99 5.11
C ASN A 178 -9.19 8.86 3.83
N GLU A 179 -8.22 8.62 2.95
CA GLU A 179 -8.04 9.44 1.73
C GLU A 179 -9.22 9.34 0.77
N ASN A 180 -9.93 8.22 0.74
CA ASN A 180 -11.07 8.00 -0.16
C ASN A 180 -12.40 8.53 0.40
N ALA A 181 -12.39 9.09 1.62
CA ALA A 181 -13.58 9.62 2.29
C ALA A 181 -13.76 11.15 2.14
N ILE A 182 -12.92 11.83 1.35
CA ILE A 182 -12.87 13.30 1.34
C ILE A 182 -14.21 13.96 0.99
N GLU A 183 -14.97 13.40 0.05
CA GLU A 183 -16.28 13.92 -0.32
C GLU A 183 -17.29 13.83 0.83
N LEU A 184 -17.29 12.70 1.56
CA LEU A 184 -18.15 12.53 2.73
C LEU A 184 -17.77 13.49 3.87
N LEU A 185 -16.48 13.78 4.03
CA LEU A 185 -15.98 14.75 4.99
C LEU A 185 -16.41 16.19 4.61
N LYS A 186 -16.34 16.56 3.32
CA LYS A 186 -16.81 17.87 2.82
C LYS A 186 -18.30 18.10 3.06
N GLU A 187 -19.13 17.07 2.94
CA GLU A 187 -20.56 17.13 3.26
C GLU A 187 -20.81 17.26 4.78
N ASN A 188 -19.87 16.83 5.61
CA ASN A 188 -19.99 16.74 7.07
C ASN A 188 -18.91 17.51 7.82
N LYS A 189 -18.57 18.73 7.38
CA LYS A 189 -17.45 19.53 7.92
C LYS A 189 -17.40 19.68 9.44
N HIS A 190 -18.56 19.67 10.10
CA HIS A 190 -18.69 19.81 11.56
C HIS A 190 -18.27 18.55 12.34
N LYS A 191 -18.10 17.41 11.66
CA LYS A 191 -17.68 16.12 12.26
C LYS A 191 -16.21 15.79 11.99
N ILE A 192 -15.55 16.56 11.14
CA ILE A 192 -14.13 16.38 10.82
C ILE A 192 -13.32 16.49 12.11
N ASP A 193 -12.55 15.44 12.39
CA ASP A 193 -11.37 15.52 13.25
C ASP A 193 -10.23 16.17 12.44
N TRP A 194 -9.78 17.34 12.86
CA TRP A 194 -8.80 18.15 12.12
C TRP A 194 -7.35 17.68 12.34
N ASP A 195 -7.08 17.03 13.48
CA ASP A 195 -5.76 16.46 13.75
C ASP A 195 -5.51 15.27 12.82
N GLU A 196 -6.52 14.41 12.64
CA GLU A 196 -6.45 13.29 11.69
C GLU A 196 -6.56 13.75 10.22
N LEU A 197 -7.35 14.79 9.92
CA LEU A 197 -7.38 15.37 8.55
C LEU A 197 -6.02 15.95 8.16
N SER A 198 -5.27 16.51 9.10
CA SER A 198 -3.91 17.00 8.84
C SER A 198 -2.96 15.90 8.35
N ARG A 199 -3.24 14.64 8.68
CA ARG A 199 -2.50 13.44 8.22
C ARG A 199 -3.08 12.80 6.96
N ASN A 200 -4.19 13.33 6.42
CA ASN A 200 -4.86 12.77 5.25
C ASN A 200 -4.09 13.14 3.97
N GLU A 201 -3.66 12.13 3.21
CA GLU A 201 -2.81 12.32 2.03
C GLU A 201 -3.59 12.76 0.78
N ASN A 202 -4.93 12.77 0.83
CA ASN A 202 -5.76 13.24 -0.27
C ASN A 202 -5.45 14.73 -0.59
N PRO A 203 -5.13 15.09 -1.85
CA PRO A 203 -4.84 16.47 -2.23
C PRO A 203 -5.96 17.47 -1.88
N GLU A 204 -7.21 17.05 -1.94
CA GLU A 204 -8.36 17.89 -1.65
C GLU A 204 -8.54 18.14 -0.13
N ALA A 205 -7.88 17.36 0.73
CA ALA A 205 -7.79 17.64 2.16
C ALA A 205 -6.95 18.91 2.44
N ILE A 206 -5.95 19.22 1.60
CA ILE A 206 -5.16 20.45 1.73
C ILE A 206 -6.03 21.68 1.56
N GLU A 207 -6.93 21.70 0.58
CA GLU A 207 -7.80 22.86 0.38
C GLU A 207 -8.75 23.06 1.58
N LEU A 208 -9.23 21.98 2.22
CA LEU A 208 -9.97 22.09 3.49
C LEU A 208 -9.12 22.67 4.63
N LEU A 209 -7.87 22.22 4.77
CA LEU A 209 -6.94 22.68 5.80
C LEU A 209 -6.51 24.15 5.58
N LYS A 210 -6.32 24.56 4.32
CA LYS A 210 -5.94 25.92 3.92
C LYS A 210 -6.98 26.96 4.34
N ASP A 211 -8.26 26.60 4.29
CA ASP A 211 -9.38 27.43 4.76
C ASP A 211 -9.54 27.41 6.30
N ASN A 212 -8.84 26.52 7.01
CA ASN A 212 -8.99 26.26 8.45
C ASN A 212 -7.63 26.14 9.17
N GLN A 213 -6.71 27.07 8.88
CA GLN A 213 -5.31 26.99 9.34
C GLN A 213 -5.14 26.94 10.85
N ASP A 214 -6.10 27.48 11.61
CA ASP A 214 -6.12 27.48 13.07
C ASP A 214 -6.35 26.08 13.67
N LYS A 215 -6.82 25.12 12.86
CA LYS A 215 -7.14 23.75 13.29
C LYS A 215 -6.09 22.73 12.85
N ILE A 216 -5.02 23.16 12.19
CA ILE A 216 -3.99 22.25 11.68
C ILE A 216 -3.15 21.73 12.85
N ASP A 217 -3.05 20.41 12.97
CA ASP A 217 -1.99 19.76 13.74
C ASP A 217 -0.71 19.80 12.91
N TRP A 218 0.16 20.78 13.18
CA TRP A 218 1.40 20.99 12.43
C TRP A 218 2.39 19.83 12.54
N ASP A 219 2.38 19.08 13.64
CA ASP A 219 3.25 17.90 13.80
C ASP A 219 2.78 16.77 12.90
N GLY A 220 1.46 16.51 12.87
CA GLY A 220 0.83 15.56 11.95
C GLY A 220 0.95 15.98 10.49
N PHE A 221 0.71 17.26 10.19
CA PHE A 221 0.77 17.84 8.85
C PHE A 221 2.19 17.77 8.25
N SER A 222 3.23 17.87 9.09
CA SER A 222 4.62 17.70 8.65
C SER A 222 4.94 16.30 8.10
N LEU A 223 4.10 15.29 8.38
CA LEU A 223 4.22 13.95 7.81
C LEU A 223 3.47 13.80 6.47
N ASN A 224 2.63 14.77 6.11
CA ASN A 224 1.80 14.71 4.92
C ASN A 224 2.66 15.00 3.67
N PRO A 225 2.84 14.06 2.73
CA PRO A 225 3.69 14.27 1.57
C PRO A 225 3.15 15.38 0.64
N SER A 226 1.85 15.67 0.72
CA SER A 226 1.18 16.66 -0.11
C SER A 226 1.54 18.11 0.29
N ILE A 227 2.26 18.34 1.39
CA ILE A 227 2.82 19.67 1.74
C ILE A 227 3.93 20.14 0.78
N PHE A 228 4.44 19.25 -0.08
CA PHE A 228 5.49 19.57 -1.05
C PHE A 228 4.90 19.75 -2.45
N ILE A 229 5.25 20.87 -3.09
CA ILE A 229 4.93 21.14 -4.52
C ILE A 229 6.20 21.17 -5.37
N TYR A 230 6.04 21.04 -6.70
CA TYR A 230 7.15 21.19 -7.63
C TYR A 230 7.66 22.64 -7.69
N ASP A 231 8.99 22.81 -7.59
CA ASP A 231 9.66 24.09 -7.84
C ASP A 231 9.83 24.31 -9.35
N TYR A 232 8.76 24.80 -9.99
CA TYR A 232 8.73 24.99 -11.45
C TYR A 232 9.79 25.96 -11.96
N GLU A 233 10.16 26.98 -11.18
CA GLU A 233 11.22 27.93 -11.55
C GLU A 233 12.58 27.23 -11.62
N LYS A 234 12.87 26.36 -10.65
CA LYS A 234 14.10 25.56 -10.67
C LYS A 234 14.08 24.48 -11.73
N ILE A 235 12.93 23.84 -11.98
CA ILE A 235 12.75 22.88 -13.08
C ILE A 235 13.04 23.58 -14.42
N LYS A 236 12.40 24.73 -14.66
CA LYS A 236 12.58 25.55 -15.86
C LYS A 236 14.05 25.93 -16.06
N LYS A 237 14.72 26.40 -15.02
CA LYS A 237 16.15 26.74 -15.06
C LYS A 237 17.05 25.53 -15.35
N ASN A 238 16.77 24.37 -14.77
CA ASN A 238 17.59 23.16 -14.97
C ASN A 238 17.41 22.55 -16.36
N PHE A 239 16.29 22.84 -17.03
CA PHE A 239 15.96 22.35 -18.35
C PHE A 239 15.92 23.45 -19.40
N GLU A 240 16.50 24.61 -19.09
CA GLU A 240 16.49 25.80 -19.96
C GLU A 240 17.08 25.50 -21.34
N GLU A 241 18.12 24.65 -21.41
CA GLU A 241 18.77 24.20 -22.66
C GLU A 241 18.00 23.08 -23.38
N LEU A 242 17.11 22.36 -22.69
CA LEU A 242 16.39 21.19 -23.19
C LEU A 242 14.90 21.46 -23.46
N GLY A 243 14.45 22.70 -23.27
CA GLY A 243 13.03 23.07 -23.27
C GLY A 243 12.24 22.48 -24.44
N GLU A 244 12.75 22.63 -25.67
CA GLU A 244 12.11 22.08 -26.88
C GLU A 244 12.10 20.54 -26.91
N GLU A 245 13.16 19.87 -26.47
CA GLU A 245 13.23 18.40 -26.45
C GLU A 245 12.27 17.81 -25.40
N ILE A 246 12.12 18.48 -24.25
CA ILE A 246 11.19 18.07 -23.20
C ILE A 246 9.76 18.29 -23.64
N ILE A 247 9.44 19.44 -24.24
CA ILE A 247 8.11 19.71 -24.80
C ILE A 247 7.79 18.68 -25.88
N ALA A 248 8.73 18.40 -26.80
CA ALA A 248 8.53 17.40 -27.86
C ALA A 248 8.28 15.99 -27.30
N LYS A 249 8.95 15.59 -26.21
CA LYS A 249 8.69 14.31 -25.53
C LYS A 249 7.42 14.32 -24.68
N ALA A 250 7.08 15.45 -24.08
CA ALA A 250 5.88 15.61 -23.26
C ALA A 250 4.60 15.57 -24.10
N LEU A 251 4.63 16.23 -25.26
CA LEU A 251 3.53 16.28 -26.24
C LEU A 251 3.58 15.15 -27.27
N HIS A 252 4.52 14.21 -27.16
CA HIS A 252 4.64 13.12 -28.12
C HIS A 252 3.35 12.28 -28.12
N PRO A 253 2.70 12.02 -29.27
CA PRO A 253 1.39 11.37 -29.33
C PRO A 253 1.29 10.05 -28.58
N LYS A 254 2.34 9.21 -28.62
CA LYS A 254 2.38 7.96 -27.84
C LYS A 254 2.24 8.16 -26.32
N ARG A 255 2.80 9.24 -25.79
CA ARG A 255 2.68 9.58 -24.36
C ARG A 255 1.26 10.06 -24.08
N ILE A 256 0.75 10.98 -24.90
CA ILE A 256 -0.60 11.54 -24.75
C ILE A 256 -1.66 10.44 -24.84
N PHE A 257 -1.62 9.57 -25.85
CA PHE A 257 -2.58 8.46 -25.97
C PHE A 257 -2.51 7.47 -24.81
N ARG A 258 -1.31 7.14 -24.32
CA ARG A 258 -1.18 6.30 -23.13
C ARG A 258 -1.83 6.96 -21.91
N LEU A 259 -1.65 8.27 -21.74
CA LEU A 259 -2.27 9.01 -20.64
C LEU A 259 -3.80 9.06 -20.80
N ILE A 260 -4.32 9.24 -22.01
CA ILE A 260 -5.77 9.21 -22.29
C ILE A 260 -6.36 7.84 -21.97
N GLU A 261 -5.67 6.75 -22.32
CA GLU A 261 -6.10 5.38 -21.98
C GLU A 261 -6.13 5.15 -20.46
N GLU A 262 -5.24 5.80 -19.71
CA GLU A 262 -5.06 5.60 -18.27
C GLU A 262 -5.98 6.50 -17.43
N TYR A 263 -6.18 7.75 -17.84
CA TYR A 263 -6.85 8.80 -17.04
C TYR A 263 -8.11 9.38 -17.70
N GLY A 264 -8.39 9.05 -18.97
CA GLY A 264 -9.52 9.58 -19.73
C GLY A 264 -9.13 10.78 -20.60
N GLU A 265 -9.87 10.98 -21.70
CA GLU A 265 -9.57 12.02 -22.70
C GLU A 265 -9.76 13.44 -22.15
N ASP A 266 -10.88 13.69 -21.48
CA ASP A 266 -11.23 15.00 -20.94
C ASP A 266 -10.19 15.49 -19.91
N GLU A 267 -9.75 14.60 -19.02
CA GLU A 267 -8.75 14.91 -17.98
C GLU A 267 -7.40 15.32 -18.60
N ILE A 268 -6.92 14.56 -19.59
CA ILE A 268 -5.64 14.86 -20.26
C ILE A 268 -5.75 16.10 -21.13
N TYR A 269 -6.91 16.36 -21.72
CA TYR A 269 -7.12 17.57 -22.51
C TYR A 269 -7.02 18.81 -21.64
N ASN A 270 -7.69 18.82 -20.49
CA ASN A 270 -7.63 19.92 -19.53
C ASN A 270 -6.20 20.15 -19.01
N ILE A 271 -5.44 19.08 -18.73
CA ILE A 271 -4.06 19.18 -18.24
C ILE A 271 -3.09 19.82 -19.25
N TYR A 272 -3.28 19.60 -20.56
CA TYR A 272 -2.32 20.00 -21.59
C TYR A 272 -2.76 21.20 -22.44
N PHE A 273 -4.05 21.48 -22.51
CA PHE A 273 -4.61 22.38 -23.51
C PHE A 273 -5.66 23.36 -22.98
N ASP A 274 -6.05 23.29 -21.69
CA ASP A 274 -6.77 24.39 -21.05
C ASP A 274 -5.77 25.42 -20.51
N ASP A 275 -6.05 26.69 -20.82
CA ASP A 275 -5.31 27.84 -20.31
C ASP A 275 -5.94 28.28 -18.97
N ASP A 276 -5.43 27.79 -17.84
CA ASP A 276 -5.63 28.41 -16.52
C ASP A 276 -4.70 29.64 -16.32
#